data_AF-A0A838RXP9-F1
#
_entry.id   AF-A0A838RXP9-F1
#
_cell.length_a   1.000
_cell.length_b   1.000
_cell.length_c   1.000
_cell.angle_alpha   90.00
_cell.angle_beta   90.00
_cell.angle_gamma   90.00
#
_symmetry.space_group_name_H-M   'P 1'
#
loop_
_entity.id
_entity.type
_entity.pdbx_description
1 polymer ?
#
loop_
_entity_poly.entity_id
_entity_poly.type
_entity_poly.pdbx_seq_one_letter_code
_entity_poly.pdbx_strand_id
1 'polypeptide(L)'
;MKSPKMSRIISFRVTEEDWLRIEKAAADSRETPNDWCRMTALEMLKMPVGLTPNQCILFAQMARATFLVENGFQLLADETLESDHWKKYRAYARTNLNTITDRALEDHRLRTEPGGGSGRR
;
A
#
# COMPACT_ATOMS: atom_id res chain seq x y z
N MET A 1 24.01 3.11 -17.25
CA MET A 1 23.06 1.97 -17.22
C MET A 1 22.30 1.95 -18.54
N LYS A 2 22.18 0.81 -19.23
CA LYS A 2 21.34 0.69 -20.43
C LYS A 2 19.87 0.69 -20.01
N SER A 3 19.07 1.56 -20.59
CA SER A 3 17.62 1.58 -20.38
C SER A 3 17.00 0.24 -20.80
N PRO A 4 16.08 -0.34 -20.02
CA PRO A 4 15.42 -1.58 -20.39
C PRO A 4 14.68 -1.41 -21.72
N LYS A 5 14.84 -2.38 -22.64
CA LYS A 5 14.23 -2.36 -23.96
C LYS A 5 12.71 -2.54 -23.83
N MET A 6 11.94 -1.51 -24.14
CA MET A 6 10.48 -1.60 -24.20
C MET A 6 10.08 -2.30 -25.52
N SER A 7 9.45 -3.48 -25.42
CA SER A 7 9.15 -4.34 -26.57
C SER A 7 7.66 -4.47 -26.91
N ARG A 8 6.77 -3.87 -26.10
CA ARG A 8 5.31 -3.96 -26.23
C ARG A 8 4.67 -2.58 -26.18
N ILE A 9 3.53 -2.43 -26.84
CA ILE A 9 2.71 -1.22 -26.87
C ILE A 9 1.35 -1.54 -26.24
N ILE A 10 0.86 -0.63 -25.39
CA ILE A 10 -0.49 -0.65 -24.84
C ILE A 10 -1.20 0.59 -25.37
N SER A 11 -2.39 0.42 -25.96
CA SER A 11 -3.24 1.52 -26.40
C SER A 11 -4.68 1.24 -26.00
N PHE A 12 -5.40 2.30 -25.62
CA PHE A 12 -6.80 2.23 -25.22
C PHE A 12 -7.51 3.53 -25.65
N ARG A 13 -8.83 3.45 -25.83
CA ARG A 13 -9.65 4.63 -26.12
C ARG A 13 -10.15 5.22 -24.81
N VAL A 14 -10.25 6.53 -24.77
CA VAL A 14 -10.80 7.30 -23.64
C VAL A 14 -11.88 8.24 -24.15
N THR A 15 -12.74 8.69 -23.25
CA THR A 15 -13.68 9.78 -23.56
C THR A 15 -12.92 11.12 -23.62
N GLU A 16 -13.52 12.15 -24.23
CA GLU A 16 -12.94 13.50 -24.20
C GLU A 16 -12.78 14.04 -22.77
N GLU A 17 -13.73 13.72 -21.89
CA GLU A 17 -13.64 14.11 -20.48
C GLU A 17 -12.44 13.44 -19.78
N ASP A 18 -12.23 12.14 -19.99
CA ASP A 18 -11.09 11.42 -19.45
C ASP A 18 -9.77 11.91 -20.05
N TRP A 19 -9.76 12.24 -21.35
CA TRP A 19 -8.60 12.82 -22.02
C TRP A 19 -8.16 14.12 -21.34
N LEU A 20 -9.08 15.05 -21.10
CA LEU A 20 -8.78 16.31 -20.42
C LEU A 20 -8.25 16.10 -19.00
N ARG A 21 -8.77 15.11 -18.27
CA ARG A 21 -8.28 14.75 -16.93
C ARG A 21 -6.86 14.19 -16.98
N ILE A 22 -6.56 13.33 -17.95
CA ILE A 22 -5.21 12.77 -18.17
C ILE A 22 -4.23 13.89 -18.54
N GLU A 23 -4.60 14.77 -19.47
CA GLU A 23 -3.75 15.87 -19.91
C GLU A 23 -3.40 16.81 -18.75
N LYS A 24 -4.39 17.15 -17.93
CA LYS A 24 -4.18 17.94 -16.72
C LYS A 24 -3.23 17.25 -15.73
N ALA A 25 -3.47 15.97 -15.42
CA ALA A 25 -2.64 15.23 -14.45
C ALA A 25 -1.19 15.04 -14.93
N ALA A 26 -1.00 14.84 -16.23
CA ALA A 26 0.31 14.77 -16.86
C ALA A 26 1.04 16.11 -16.77
N ALA A 27 0.35 17.22 -17.07
CA ALA A 27 0.90 18.57 -16.95
C ALA A 27 1.30 18.92 -15.51
N ASP A 28 0.46 18.59 -14.52
CA ASP A 28 0.75 18.78 -13.10
C ASP A 28 2.01 18.01 -12.66
N SER A 29 2.29 16.87 -13.31
CA SER A 29 3.46 16.02 -13.07
C SER A 29 4.67 16.37 -13.96
N ARG A 30 4.55 17.33 -14.89
CA ARG A 30 5.55 17.68 -15.92
C ARG A 30 5.93 16.52 -16.84
N GLU A 31 5.00 15.63 -17.11
CA GLU A 31 5.17 14.46 -17.98
C GLU A 31 4.30 14.56 -19.24
N THR A 32 4.60 13.76 -20.27
CA THR A 32 3.65 13.59 -21.39
C THR A 32 2.46 12.73 -20.96
N PRO A 33 1.27 12.86 -21.58
CA PRO A 33 0.13 11.99 -21.26
C PRO A 33 0.45 10.49 -21.33
N ASN A 34 1.28 10.09 -22.29
CA ASN A 34 1.70 8.70 -22.44
C ASN A 34 2.64 8.25 -21.32
N ASP A 35 3.63 9.07 -20.97
CA ASP A 35 4.57 8.76 -19.89
C ASP A 35 3.86 8.74 -18.53
N TRP A 36 2.94 9.69 -18.29
CA TRP A 36 2.13 9.73 -17.09
C TRP A 36 1.23 8.49 -16.95
N CYS A 37 0.52 8.11 -18.01
CA CYS A 37 -0.30 6.88 -18.02
C CYS A 37 0.55 5.64 -17.76
N ARG A 38 1.73 5.55 -18.39
CA ARG A 38 2.67 4.44 -18.19
C ARG A 38 3.16 4.38 -16.74
N MET A 39 3.60 5.50 -16.18
CA MET A 39 4.07 5.57 -14.79
C MET A 39 2.97 5.16 -13.83
N THR A 40 1.79 5.75 -13.97
CA THR A 40 0.62 5.44 -13.14
C THR A 40 0.29 3.95 -13.20
N ALA A 41 0.21 3.36 -14.39
CA ALA A 41 -0.08 1.92 -14.53
C ALA A 41 1.00 1.04 -13.87
N LEU A 42 2.27 1.40 -14.00
CA LEU A 42 3.38 0.66 -13.37
C LEU A 42 3.44 0.85 -11.85
N GLU A 43 3.03 2.01 -11.34
CA GLU A 43 2.87 2.26 -9.91
C GLU A 43 1.72 1.45 -9.33
N MET A 44 0.59 1.37 -10.04
CA MET A 44 -0.54 0.52 -9.67
C MET A 44 -0.15 -0.96 -9.55
N LEU A 45 0.82 -1.45 -10.32
CA LEU A 45 1.35 -2.83 -10.15
C LEU A 45 2.15 -3.02 -8.86
N LYS A 46 2.74 -1.96 -8.32
CA LYS A 46 3.44 -1.98 -7.02
C LYS A 46 2.47 -1.77 -5.87
N MET A 47 1.28 -1.26 -6.15
CA MET A 47 0.26 -1.10 -5.14
C MET A 47 -0.25 -2.47 -4.69
N PRO A 48 -0.56 -2.62 -3.40
CA PRO A 48 -1.22 -3.80 -2.91
C PRO A 48 -2.53 -4.01 -3.65
N VAL A 49 -2.77 -5.24 -4.12
CA VAL A 49 -3.84 -5.57 -5.07
C VAL A 49 -5.18 -4.97 -4.64
N GLY A 50 -5.78 -4.17 -5.53
CA GLY A 50 -7.15 -3.66 -5.39
C GLY A 50 -7.30 -2.34 -4.62
N LEU A 51 -6.22 -1.70 -4.16
CA LEU A 51 -6.29 -0.40 -3.49
C LEU A 51 -5.86 0.74 -4.42
N THR A 52 -6.70 1.77 -4.49
CA THR A 52 -6.34 3.10 -5.02
C THR A 52 -5.36 3.81 -4.08
N PRO A 53 -4.64 4.86 -4.53
CA PRO A 53 -3.72 5.61 -3.68
C PRO A 53 -4.33 6.08 -2.34
N ASN A 54 -5.56 6.62 -2.38
CA ASN A 54 -6.26 7.06 -1.18
C ASN A 54 -6.64 5.89 -0.25
N GLN A 55 -7.03 4.76 -0.83
CA GLN A 55 -7.31 3.54 -0.06
C GLN A 55 -6.03 3.00 0.59
N CYS A 56 -4.86 3.15 -0.03
CA CYS A 56 -3.60 2.78 0.60
C CYS A 56 -3.25 3.65 1.82
N ILE A 57 -3.52 4.95 1.78
CA ILE A 57 -3.34 5.81 2.96
C ILE A 57 -4.24 5.33 4.10
N LEU A 58 -5.53 5.09 3.82
CA LEU A 58 -6.48 4.60 4.81
C LEU A 58 -6.07 3.23 5.36
N PHE A 59 -5.75 2.29 4.47
CA PHE A 59 -5.32 0.94 4.83
C PHE A 59 -4.06 0.98 5.71
N ALA A 60 -3.07 1.81 5.37
CA ALA A 60 -1.86 1.96 6.18
C ALA A 60 -2.17 2.43 7.61
N GLN A 61 -3.08 3.40 7.77
CA GLN A 61 -3.50 3.84 9.11
C GLN A 61 -4.26 2.75 9.86
N MET A 62 -5.08 1.94 9.18
CA MET A 62 -5.77 0.79 9.80
C MET A 62 -4.79 -0.31 10.22
N ALA A 63 -3.79 -0.62 9.39
CA ALA A 63 -2.73 -1.58 9.70
C ALA A 63 -1.93 -1.11 10.93
N ARG A 64 -1.60 0.19 11.00
CA ARG A 64 -0.94 0.79 12.17
C ARG A 64 -1.80 0.72 13.43
N ALA A 65 -3.09 0.99 13.33
CA ALA A 65 -4.01 0.89 14.47
C ALA A 65 -4.09 -0.56 14.98
N THR A 66 -4.22 -1.52 14.07
CA THR A 66 -4.26 -2.96 14.39
C THR A 66 -2.98 -3.39 15.10
N PHE A 67 -1.81 -3.03 14.56
CA PHE A 67 -0.51 -3.29 15.18
C PHE A 67 -0.45 -2.73 16.62
N LEU A 68 -0.90 -1.50 16.83
CA LEU A 68 -0.90 -0.90 18.16
C LEU A 68 -1.85 -1.63 19.11
N VAL A 69 -3.07 -1.96 18.67
CA VAL A 69 -4.06 -2.68 19.47
C VAL A 69 -3.54 -4.05 19.88
N GLU A 70 -3.01 -4.83 18.93
CA GLU A 70 -2.45 -6.17 19.20
C GLU A 70 -1.30 -6.12 20.20
N ASN A 71 -0.31 -5.25 19.98
CA ASN A 71 0.82 -5.13 20.89
C ASN A 71 0.42 -4.53 22.24
N GLY A 72 -0.56 -3.63 22.27
CA GLY A 72 -1.10 -3.06 23.51
C GLY A 72 -1.80 -4.12 24.36
N PHE A 73 -2.64 -4.96 23.75
CA PHE A 73 -3.28 -6.07 24.44
C PHE A 73 -2.28 -7.14 24.88
N GLN A 74 -1.25 -7.41 24.09
CA GLN A 74 -0.18 -8.33 24.49
C GLN A 74 0.55 -7.81 25.75
N LEU A 75 0.95 -6.52 25.76
CA LEU A 75 1.58 -5.91 26.94
C LEU A 75 0.68 -5.92 28.18
N LEU A 76 -0.62 -5.77 28.01
CA LEU A 76 -1.59 -5.90 29.11
C LEU A 76 -1.68 -7.33 29.62
N ALA A 77 -1.74 -8.30 28.72
CA ALA A 77 -1.80 -9.73 29.07
C ALA A 77 -0.52 -10.18 29.79
N ASP A 78 0.63 -9.62 29.41
CA ASP A 78 1.93 -9.92 30.01
C ASP A 78 2.21 -9.11 31.29
N GLU A 79 1.27 -8.26 31.74
CA GLU A 79 1.43 -7.35 32.89
C GLU A 79 2.63 -6.39 32.77
N THR A 80 3.06 -6.07 31.54
CA THR A 80 4.24 -5.23 31.25
C THR A 80 3.90 -3.89 30.59
N LEU A 81 2.62 -3.50 30.59
CA LEU A 81 2.16 -2.23 30.01
C LEU A 81 2.61 -1.04 30.87
N GLU A 82 3.82 -0.57 30.60
CA GLU A 82 4.34 0.69 31.11
C GLU A 82 4.24 1.80 30.06
N SER A 83 4.10 3.05 30.54
CA SER A 83 4.01 4.24 29.68
C SER A 83 5.18 4.35 28.71
N ASP A 84 6.40 4.05 29.16
CA ASP A 84 7.61 4.17 28.35
C ASP A 84 7.75 3.04 27.32
N HIS A 85 7.33 1.82 27.65
CA HIS A 85 7.20 0.75 26.68
C HIS A 85 6.17 1.09 25.60
N TRP A 86 5.01 1.60 26.00
CA TRP A 86 3.98 2.01 25.05
C TRP A 86 4.42 3.16 24.14
N LYS A 87 5.17 4.14 24.65
CA LYS A 87 5.78 5.20 23.82
C LYS A 87 6.71 4.62 22.75
N LYS A 88 7.52 3.61 23.07
CA LYS A 88 8.41 2.94 22.10
C LYS A 88 7.60 2.30 20.96
N TYR A 89 6.53 1.57 21.27
CA TYR A 89 5.65 0.99 20.25
C TYR A 89 4.98 2.06 19.37
N ARG A 90 4.47 3.15 19.95
CA ARG A 90 3.88 4.26 19.19
C ARG A 90 4.90 4.95 18.27
N ALA A 91 6.12 5.15 18.77
CA ALA A 91 7.21 5.71 17.97
C ALA A 91 7.59 4.77 16.83
N TYR A 92 7.78 3.49 17.12
CA TYR A 92 8.07 2.47 16.10
C TYR A 92 6.98 2.43 15.03
N ALA A 93 5.71 2.37 15.42
CA ALA A 93 4.58 2.31 14.51
C ALA A 93 4.45 3.55 13.62
N ARG A 94 4.92 4.72 14.09
CA ARG A 94 4.97 5.95 13.30
C ARG A 94 6.07 5.91 12.25
N THR A 95 7.26 5.45 12.62
CA THR A 95 8.44 5.47 11.73
C THR A 95 8.47 4.29 10.75
N ASN A 96 7.76 3.20 11.05
CA ASN A 96 7.77 1.95 10.28
C ASN A 96 6.41 1.64 9.65
N LEU A 97 5.63 2.68 9.30
CA LEU A 97 4.28 2.53 8.75
C LEU A 97 4.26 1.62 7.50
N ASN A 98 5.21 1.80 6.59
CA ASN A 98 5.28 1.01 5.35
C ASN A 98 5.49 -0.48 5.67
N THR A 99 6.44 -0.81 6.54
CA THR A 99 6.70 -2.21 6.95
C THR A 99 5.50 -2.86 7.63
N ILE A 100 4.78 -2.13 8.48
CA ILE A 100 3.55 -2.63 9.12
C ILE A 100 2.46 -2.88 8.06
N THR A 101 2.35 -1.97 7.11
CA THR A 101 1.37 -2.05 6.01
C THR A 101 1.67 -3.25 5.11
N ASP A 102 2.93 -3.42 4.69
CA ASP A 102 3.36 -4.53 3.84
C ASP A 102 3.09 -5.89 4.49
N ARG A 103 3.36 -6.02 5.81
CA ARG A 103 3.03 -7.23 6.57
C ARG A 103 1.54 -7.51 6.61
N ALA A 104 0.72 -6.49 6.88
CA ALA A 104 -0.74 -6.65 6.93
C ALA A 104 -1.33 -7.09 5.58
N LEU A 105 -0.75 -6.64 4.47
CA LEU A 105 -1.15 -7.02 3.12
C LEU A 105 -0.74 -8.46 2.79
N GLU A 106 0.47 -8.85 3.15
CA GLU A 106 0.94 -10.21 2.96
C GLU A 106 0.10 -11.21 3.78
N ASP A 107 -0.22 -10.87 5.04
CA ASP A 107 -1.13 -11.66 5.87
C ASP A 107 -2.51 -11.80 5.23
N HIS A 108 -3.03 -10.73 4.61
CA HIS A 108 -4.30 -10.79 3.91
C HIS A 108 -4.24 -11.65 2.63
N ARG A 109 -3.16 -11.55 1.86
CA ARG A 109 -2.91 -12.38 0.67
C ARG A 109 -2.90 -13.86 1.03
N LEU A 110 -2.16 -14.23 2.08
CA LEU A 110 -2.11 -15.62 2.58
C LEU A 110 -3.47 -16.15 3.04
N ARG A 111 -4.36 -15.29 3.54
CA ARG A 111 -5.72 -15.67 3.97
C ARG A 111 -6.71 -15.82 2.82
N THR A 112 -6.47 -15.15 1.69
CA THR A 112 -7.39 -15.10 0.55
C THR A 112 -7.02 -16.05 -0.58
N GLU A 113 -5.79 -16.57 -0.61
CA GLU A 113 -5.41 -17.62 -1.55
C GLU A 113 -6.17 -18.94 -1.25
N PRO A 114 -6.85 -19.53 -2.26
CA PRO A 114 -7.58 -20.78 -2.11
C PRO A 114 -6.59 -21.94 -1.96
N GLY A 115 -6.10 -22.14 -0.74
CA GLY A 115 -5.13 -23.16 -0.37
C GLY A 115 -4.57 -23.04 1.05
N GLY A 116 -4.71 -21.88 1.70
CA GLY A 116 -4.19 -21.61 3.05
C GLY A 116 -5.07 -22.04 4.23
N GLY A 117 -6.05 -22.91 4.00
CA GLY A 117 -6.83 -23.53 5.07
C GLY A 117 -6.06 -24.63 5.76
N SER A 118 -5.16 -24.31 6.71
CA SER A 118 -4.73 -25.28 7.72
C SER A 118 -4.08 -24.62 8.93
N GLY A 119 -4.83 -24.58 10.03
CA GLY A 119 -4.27 -24.85 11.36
C GLY A 119 -3.82 -23.63 12.18
N ARG A 120 -4.77 -23.03 12.90
CA ARG A 120 -4.54 -22.74 14.33
C ARG A 120 -5.75 -23.24 15.12
N ARG A 121 -5.53 -24.37 15.78
CA ARG A 121 -6.23 -24.73 17.02
C ARG A 121 -5.78 -23.77 18.11
#